data_AF-A0A059LH11-F1
#
_entry.id   AF-A0A059LH11-F1
#
_cell.length_a   1.000
_cell.length_b   1.000
_cell.length_c   1.000
_cell.angle_alpha   90.00
_cell.angle_beta   90.00
_cell.angle_gamma   90.00
#
_symmetry.space_group_name_H-M   'P 1'
#
loop_
_entity.id
_entity.type
_entity.pdbx_description
1 polymer ?
#
loop_
_entity_poly.entity_id
_entity_poly.type
_entity_poly.pdbx_seq_one_letter_code
_entity_poly.pdbx_strand_id
1 'polypeptide(L)'
;MRVSSQTTSRTVDAIQKLSETEELLIKRQEVLDRKIALELERAREYLRAKNKRGATLALKKKKMYEQQHQQLESQLERVSEQQSMLENQRTVVETVDAMRVAAHASKQVMTEMRIGDVDKVLDLISEQADGMRQIQDALGTPVGPAADMDEDDLRNELEELEAEELDSQLL
;
A
#
# COMPACT_ATOMS: atom_id res chain seq x y z
N MET A 1 -23.41 -5.86 -8.88
CA MET A 1 -23.31 -5.99 -7.40
C MET A 1 -22.68 -4.72 -6.84
N ARG A 2 -23.41 -3.94 -6.05
CA ARG A 2 -22.80 -2.92 -5.17
C ARG A 2 -21.87 -3.68 -4.22
N VAL A 3 -20.64 -3.23 -4.00
CA VAL A 3 -19.97 -3.63 -2.77
C VAL A 3 -20.83 -3.03 -1.67
N SER A 4 -21.55 -3.88 -0.92
CA SER A 4 -22.53 -3.35 0.03
C SER A 4 -21.75 -2.70 1.18
N SER A 5 -22.33 -1.66 1.80
CA SER A 5 -21.79 -1.08 3.04
C SER A 5 -21.50 -2.14 4.12
N GLN A 6 -22.17 -3.28 4.02
CA GLN A 6 -21.98 -4.47 4.84
C GLN A 6 -20.63 -5.16 4.62
N THR A 7 -20.06 -5.16 3.41
CA THR A 7 -18.72 -5.71 3.14
C THR A 7 -17.64 -4.81 3.72
N THR A 8 -17.74 -3.49 3.51
CA THR A 8 -16.81 -2.53 4.10
C THR A 8 -16.85 -2.56 5.63
N SER A 9 -18.06 -2.65 6.22
CA SER A 9 -18.24 -2.83 7.67
C SER A 9 -17.56 -4.10 8.18
N ARG A 10 -17.72 -5.24 7.49
CA ARG A 10 -17.08 -6.51 7.87
C ARG A 10 -15.55 -6.44 7.81
N THR A 11 -14.99 -5.73 6.83
CA THR A 11 -13.54 -5.53 6.73
C THR A 11 -13.02 -4.71 7.90
N VAL A 12 -13.73 -3.65 8.30
CA VAL A 12 -13.37 -2.85 9.49
C VAL A 12 -13.45 -3.68 10.76
N ASP A 13 -14.53 -4.46 10.94
CA ASP A 13 -14.68 -5.35 12.09
C ASP A 13 -13.56 -6.40 12.16
N ALA A 14 -13.15 -6.94 11.01
CA ALA A 14 -12.04 -7.90 10.91
C ALA A 14 -10.69 -7.26 11.27
N ILE A 15 -10.40 -6.05 10.77
CA ILE A 15 -9.19 -5.29 11.14
C ILE A 15 -9.16 -5.03 12.64
N GLN A 16 -10.27 -4.56 13.22
CA GLN A 16 -10.39 -4.33 14.66
C GLN A 16 -10.11 -5.61 15.44
N LYS A 17 -10.63 -6.76 14.98
CA LYS A 17 -10.40 -8.04 15.64
C LYS A 17 -8.95 -8.50 15.58
N LEU A 18 -8.27 -8.23 14.47
CA LEU A 18 -6.83 -8.47 14.33
C LEU A 18 -6.03 -7.59 15.29
N SER A 19 -6.37 -6.30 15.44
CA SER A 19 -5.72 -5.40 16.39
C SER A 19 -5.89 -5.85 17.85
N GLU A 20 -7.10 -6.29 18.24
CA GLU A 20 -7.32 -6.89 19.57
C GLU A 20 -6.46 -8.15 19.78
N THR A 21 -6.29 -8.96 18.73
CA THR A 21 -5.49 -10.18 18.79
C THR A 21 -4.01 -9.86 18.92
N GLU A 22 -3.53 -8.87 18.16
CA GLU A 22 -2.17 -8.34 18.24
C GLU A 22 -1.83 -7.88 19.67
N GLU A 23 -2.71 -7.08 20.29
CA GLU A 23 -2.52 -6.65 21.68
C GLU A 23 -2.41 -7.82 22.68
N LEU A 24 -3.22 -8.87 22.49
CA LEU A 24 -3.16 -10.07 23.33
C LEU A 24 -1.84 -10.83 23.15
N LEU A 25 -1.36 -10.94 21.90
CA LEU A 25 -0.09 -11.58 21.58
C LEU A 25 1.09 -10.80 22.17
N ILE A 26 1.09 -9.46 22.08
CA ILE A 26 2.11 -8.59 22.69
C ILE A 26 2.13 -8.77 24.21
N LYS A 27 0.97 -8.69 24.87
CA LYS A 27 0.88 -8.92 26.33
C LYS A 27 1.42 -10.29 26.72
N ARG A 28 1.20 -11.31 25.89
CA ARG A 28 1.73 -12.66 26.12
C ARG A 28 3.24 -12.73 25.92
N GLN A 29 3.77 -12.03 24.92
CA GLN A 29 5.20 -11.91 24.65
C GLN A 29 5.93 -11.32 25.86
N GLU A 30 5.45 -10.21 26.40
CA GLU A 30 6.04 -9.59 27.60
C GLU A 30 6.06 -10.53 28.82
N VAL A 31 5.03 -11.37 28.98
CA VAL A 31 5.00 -12.38 30.04
C VAL A 31 6.09 -13.43 29.83
N LEU A 32 6.35 -13.83 28.58
CA LEU A 32 7.44 -14.76 28.27
C LEU A 32 8.80 -14.11 28.49
N ASP A 33 9.00 -12.86 28.12
CA ASP A 33 10.26 -12.13 28.36
C ASP A 33 10.61 -12.07 29.84
N ARG A 34 9.63 -11.74 30.69
CA ARG A 34 9.80 -11.78 32.14
C ARG A 34 10.19 -13.17 32.65
N LYS A 35 9.62 -14.23 32.08
CA LYS A 35 9.97 -15.62 32.44
C LYS A 35 11.36 -16.02 31.95
N ILE A 36 11.75 -15.59 30.75
CA ILE A 36 13.10 -15.83 30.19
C ILE A 36 14.15 -15.15 31.07
N ALA A 37 13.93 -13.88 31.44
CA ALA A 37 14.81 -13.14 32.33
C ALA A 37 14.94 -13.81 33.70
N LEU A 38 13.81 -14.23 34.29
CA LEU A 38 13.79 -14.92 35.58
C LEU A 38 14.57 -16.25 35.56
N GLU A 39 14.38 -17.08 34.53
CA GLU A 39 15.12 -18.35 34.43
C GLU A 39 16.62 -18.13 34.16
N LEU A 40 16.98 -17.05 33.46
CA LEU A 40 18.38 -16.66 33.28
C LEU A 40 19.02 -16.24 34.62
N GLU A 41 18.31 -15.47 35.43
CA GLU A 41 18.75 -15.07 36.77
C GLU A 41 18.92 -16.30 37.67
N ARG A 42 17.92 -17.19 37.72
CA ARG A 42 18.00 -18.47 38.45
C ARG A 42 19.20 -19.31 38.02
N ALA A 43 19.48 -19.38 36.71
CA ALA A 43 20.65 -20.09 36.21
C ALA A 43 21.96 -19.49 36.76
N ARG A 44 22.07 -18.15 36.80
CA ARG A 44 23.23 -17.44 37.38
C ARG A 44 23.36 -17.69 38.88
N GLU A 45 22.25 -17.68 39.63
CA GLU A 45 22.24 -17.99 41.07
C GLU A 45 22.72 -19.41 41.35
N TYR A 46 22.20 -20.40 40.61
CA TYR A 46 22.64 -21.79 40.75
C TYR A 46 24.12 -21.97 40.41
N LEU A 47 24.65 -21.24 39.42
CA LEU A 47 26.08 -21.26 39.13
C LEU A 47 26.93 -20.69 40.27
N ARG A 48 26.51 -19.56 40.89
CA ARG A 48 27.18 -18.99 42.07
C ARG A 48 27.18 -19.98 43.25
N ALA A 49 26.09 -20.72 43.42
CA ALA A 49 25.97 -21.78 44.41
C ALA A 49 26.69 -23.09 44.02
N LYS A 50 27.46 -23.11 42.92
CA LYS A 50 28.14 -24.31 42.36
C LYS A 50 27.19 -25.48 42.03
N ASN A 51 25.89 -25.21 41.89
CA ASN A 51 24.86 -26.18 41.54
C ASN A 51 24.67 -26.26 40.01
N LYS A 52 25.55 -27.01 39.33
CA LYS A 52 25.50 -27.18 37.87
C LYS A 52 24.20 -27.83 37.37
N ARG A 53 23.62 -28.76 38.14
CA ARG A 53 22.35 -29.42 37.78
C ARG A 53 21.18 -28.42 37.77
N GLY A 54 21.08 -27.60 38.81
CA GLY A 54 20.06 -26.54 38.91
C GLY A 54 20.18 -25.52 37.78
N ALA A 55 21.39 -25.05 37.50
CA ALA A 55 21.65 -24.13 36.40
C ALA A 55 21.25 -24.70 35.04
N THR A 56 21.56 -25.98 34.79
CA THR A 56 21.18 -26.67 33.55
C THR A 56 19.66 -26.77 33.38
N LEU A 57 18.92 -27.04 34.46
CA LEU A 57 17.46 -27.12 34.43
C LEU A 57 16.82 -25.75 34.15
N ALA A 58 17.32 -24.69 34.78
CA ALA A 58 16.87 -23.31 34.53
C ALA A 58 17.11 -22.89 33.07
N LEU A 59 18.29 -23.19 32.51
CA LEU A 59 18.58 -22.92 31.10
C LEU A 59 17.68 -23.71 30.13
N LYS A 60 17.31 -24.95 30.46
CA LYS A 60 16.32 -25.71 29.66
C LYS A 60 14.95 -25.03 29.66
N LYS A 61 14.48 -24.56 30.82
CA LYS A 61 13.21 -23.82 30.91
C LYS A 61 13.27 -22.50 30.15
N LYS A 62 14.37 -21.75 30.28
CA LYS A 62 14.63 -20.53 29.49
C LYS A 62 14.48 -20.83 28.00
N LYS A 63 15.17 -21.85 27.48
CA LYS A 63 15.12 -22.21 26.06
C LYS A 63 13.73 -22.62 25.58
N MET A 64 12.94 -23.28 26.43
CA MET A 64 11.54 -23.59 26.14
C MET A 64 10.68 -22.32 26.02
N TYR A 65 10.89 -21.32 26.88
CA TYR A 65 10.20 -20.04 26.78
C TYR A 65 10.64 -19.23 25.56
N GLU A 66 11.93 -19.24 25.21
CA GLU A 66 12.44 -18.61 23.97
C GLU A 66 11.81 -19.23 22.72
N GLN A 67 11.62 -20.56 22.69
CA GLN A 67 10.91 -21.20 21.58
C GLN A 67 9.44 -20.77 21.49
N GLN A 68 8.76 -20.62 22.63
CA GLN A 68 7.39 -20.10 22.66
C GLN A 68 7.33 -18.62 22.22
N HIS A 69 8.34 -17.83 22.60
CA HIS A 69 8.46 -16.44 22.20
C HIS A 69 8.60 -16.32 20.68
N GLN A 70 9.51 -17.10 20.09
CA GLN A 70 9.69 -17.15 18.63
C GLN A 70 8.40 -17.55 17.90
N GLN A 71 7.63 -18.50 18.45
CA GLN A 71 6.33 -18.87 17.89
C GLN A 71 5.30 -17.74 17.95
N LEU A 72 5.35 -16.87 18.97
CA LEU A 72 4.50 -15.69 19.06
C LEU A 72 4.93 -14.60 18.07
N GLU A 73 6.23 -14.39 17.87
CA GLU A 73 6.74 -13.46 16.85
C GLU A 73 6.20 -13.82 15.47
N SER A 74 6.28 -15.10 15.08
CA SER A 74 5.70 -15.54 13.81
C SER A 74 4.16 -15.42 13.76
N GLN A 75 3.46 -15.43 14.90
CA GLN A 75 2.01 -15.17 14.94
C GLN A 75 1.72 -13.69 14.75
N LEU A 76 2.50 -12.81 15.37
CA LEU A 76 2.39 -11.35 15.21
C LEU A 76 2.64 -10.93 13.76
N GLU A 77 3.69 -11.46 13.13
CA GLU A 77 3.98 -11.22 11.70
C GLU A 77 2.76 -11.55 10.83
N ARG A 78 2.16 -12.73 11.02
CA ARG A 78 0.96 -13.14 10.26
C ARG A 78 -0.25 -12.24 10.52
N VAL A 79 -0.45 -11.75 11.74
CA VAL A 79 -1.55 -10.83 12.07
C VAL A 79 -1.33 -9.49 11.37
N SER A 80 -0.11 -8.96 11.40
CA SER A 80 0.27 -7.71 10.75
C SER A 80 0.12 -7.79 9.22
N GLU A 81 0.58 -8.89 8.61
CA GLU A 81 0.38 -9.16 7.18
C GLU A 81 -1.10 -9.17 6.79
N GLN A 82 -1.95 -9.81 7.59
CA GLN A 82 -3.40 -9.86 7.36
C GLN A 82 -4.05 -8.48 7.48
N GLN A 83 -3.64 -7.66 8.45
CA GLN A 83 -4.13 -6.27 8.59
C GLN A 83 -3.79 -5.46 7.33
N SER A 84 -2.51 -5.46 6.92
CA SER A 84 -2.07 -4.73 5.73
C SER A 84 -2.80 -5.20 4.46
N MET A 85 -3.02 -6.51 4.31
CA MET A 85 -3.79 -7.06 3.20
C MET A 85 -5.23 -6.53 3.19
N LEU A 86 -5.92 -6.51 4.34
CA LEU A 86 -7.29 -6.02 4.43
C LEU A 86 -7.40 -4.50 4.18
N GLU A 87 -6.41 -3.73 4.63
CA GLU A 87 -6.32 -2.30 4.34
C GLU A 87 -6.17 -2.04 2.84
N ASN A 88 -5.25 -2.74 2.19
CA ASN A 88 -5.05 -2.66 0.74
C ASN A 88 -6.33 -3.05 -0.02
N GLN A 89 -7.00 -4.14 0.39
CA GLN A 89 -8.26 -4.55 -0.20
C GLN A 89 -9.36 -3.48 -0.05
N ARG A 90 -9.42 -2.79 1.09
CA ARG A 90 -10.35 -1.68 1.30
C ARG A 90 -10.09 -0.54 0.31
N THR A 91 -8.84 -0.12 0.15
CA THR A 91 -8.46 0.93 -0.81
C THR A 91 -8.83 0.55 -2.25
N VAL A 92 -8.60 -0.71 -2.64
CA VAL A 92 -9.00 -1.21 -3.97
C VAL A 92 -10.52 -1.13 -4.16
N VAL A 93 -11.28 -1.56 -3.16
CA VAL A 93 -12.75 -1.48 -3.19
C VAL A 93 -13.23 -0.04 -3.36
N GLU A 94 -12.71 0.89 -2.57
CA GLU A 94 -13.08 2.31 -2.64
C GLU A 94 -12.73 2.93 -4.00
N THR A 95 -11.57 2.59 -4.56
CA THR A 95 -11.14 3.04 -5.89
C THR A 95 -12.09 2.53 -6.98
N VAL A 96 -12.45 1.24 -6.95
CA VAL A 96 -13.38 0.64 -7.92
C VAL A 96 -14.77 1.26 -7.82
N ASP A 97 -15.26 1.55 -6.60
CA ASP A 97 -16.54 2.22 -6.41
C ASP A 97 -16.52 3.65 -6.96
N ALA A 98 -15.43 4.41 -6.75
CA ALA A 98 -15.26 5.74 -7.34
C ALA A 98 -15.25 5.69 -8.88
N MET A 99 -14.52 4.74 -9.47
CA MET A 99 -14.51 4.52 -10.93
C MET A 99 -15.90 4.19 -11.47
N ARG A 100 -16.69 3.39 -10.74
CA ARG A 100 -18.07 3.08 -11.14
C ARG A 100 -18.95 4.32 -11.12
N VAL A 101 -18.85 5.16 -10.09
CA VAL A 101 -19.59 6.43 -10.03
C VAL A 101 -19.22 7.33 -11.21
N ALA A 102 -17.93 7.48 -11.50
CA ALA A 102 -17.45 8.26 -12.65
C ALA A 102 -17.99 7.71 -13.98
N ALA A 103 -17.97 6.39 -14.18
CA ALA A 103 -18.52 5.74 -15.38
C ALA A 103 -20.03 5.98 -15.55
N HIS A 104 -20.80 5.95 -14.45
CA HIS A 104 -22.24 6.26 -14.48
C HIS A 104 -22.50 7.73 -14.85
N ALA A 105 -21.76 8.67 -14.24
CA ALA A 105 -21.88 10.09 -14.57
C ALA A 105 -21.53 10.35 -16.04
N SER A 106 -20.42 9.77 -16.53
CA SER A 106 -20.02 9.86 -17.93
C SER A 106 -21.09 9.33 -18.89
N LYS A 107 -21.71 8.18 -18.56
CA LYS A 107 -22.82 7.63 -19.34
C LYS A 107 -24.05 8.53 -19.36
N GLN A 108 -24.38 9.16 -18.23
CA GLN A 108 -25.51 10.08 -18.14
C GLN A 108 -25.27 11.32 -19.01
N VAL A 109 -24.08 11.94 -18.92
CA VAL A 109 -23.68 13.06 -19.78
C VAL A 109 -23.80 12.68 -21.27
N MET A 110 -23.27 11.51 -21.66
CA MET A 110 -23.40 11.03 -23.05
C MET A 110 -24.86 10.79 -23.49
N THR A 111 -25.74 10.41 -22.56
CA THR A 111 -27.16 10.18 -22.85
C THR A 111 -27.91 11.49 -22.98
N GLU A 112 -27.66 12.47 -22.10
CA GLU A 112 -28.21 13.82 -22.18
C GLU A 112 -27.79 14.53 -23.47
N MET A 113 -26.51 14.43 -23.86
CA MET A 113 -26.03 14.90 -25.17
C MET A 113 -26.79 14.28 -26.36
N ARG A 114 -27.13 12.98 -26.27
CA ARG A 114 -27.91 12.29 -27.33
C ARG A 114 -29.39 12.66 -27.36
N ILE A 115 -29.96 13.07 -26.22
CA ILE A 115 -31.40 13.40 -26.10
C ILE A 115 -31.67 14.87 -26.44
N GLY A 116 -30.73 15.78 -26.16
CA GLY A 116 -30.92 17.21 -26.35
C GLY A 116 -30.76 17.69 -27.79
N ASP A 117 -29.75 17.17 -28.52
CA ASP A 117 -29.16 18.01 -29.56
C ASP A 117 -28.53 17.23 -30.72
N VAL A 118 -29.05 16.11 -31.24
CA VAL A 118 -28.40 15.56 -32.47
C VAL A 118 -28.45 16.60 -33.61
N ASP A 119 -29.59 17.25 -33.82
CA ASP A 119 -29.74 18.29 -34.86
C ASP A 119 -29.03 19.60 -34.47
N LYS A 120 -29.11 20.02 -33.20
CA LYS A 120 -28.46 21.25 -32.71
C LYS A 120 -26.94 21.11 -32.52
N VAL A 121 -26.43 19.93 -32.21
CA VAL A 121 -24.99 19.62 -32.16
C VAL A 121 -24.45 19.50 -33.58
N LEU A 122 -25.22 19.04 -34.58
CA LEU A 122 -24.80 19.09 -35.98
C LEU A 122 -24.73 20.54 -36.52
N ASP A 123 -25.69 21.39 -36.13
CA ASP A 123 -25.68 22.83 -36.45
C ASP A 123 -24.52 23.56 -35.73
N LEU A 124 -24.33 23.31 -34.43
CA LEU A 124 -23.20 23.83 -33.65
C LEU A 124 -21.85 23.26 -34.11
N ILE A 125 -21.78 22.02 -34.58
CA ILE A 125 -20.56 21.43 -35.18
C ILE A 125 -20.27 22.08 -36.53
N SER A 126 -21.28 22.45 -37.32
CA SER A 126 -21.04 23.18 -38.58
C SER A 126 -20.55 24.61 -38.33
N GLU A 127 -21.13 25.30 -37.35
CA GLU A 127 -20.72 26.65 -36.93
C GLU A 127 -19.34 26.65 -36.22
N GLN A 128 -19.08 25.63 -35.40
CA GLN A 128 -17.80 25.44 -34.71
C GLN A 128 -16.74 24.88 -35.67
N ALA A 129 -17.07 24.11 -36.72
CA ALA A 129 -16.11 23.63 -37.71
C ALA A 129 -15.52 24.77 -38.54
N ASP A 130 -16.28 25.83 -38.81
CA ASP A 130 -15.77 27.04 -39.45
C ASP A 130 -14.88 27.87 -38.51
N GLY A 131 -15.20 27.92 -37.21
CA GLY A 131 -14.32 28.47 -36.18
C GLY A 131 -13.06 27.62 -35.90
N MET A 132 -13.18 26.29 -35.98
CA MET A 132 -12.11 25.33 -35.73
C MET A 132 -11.15 25.23 -36.91
N ARG A 133 -11.59 25.45 -38.16
CA ARG A 133 -10.68 25.62 -39.31
C ARG A 133 -9.86 26.91 -39.20
N GLN A 134 -10.45 28.01 -38.73
CA GLN A 134 -9.71 29.25 -38.46
C GLN A 134 -8.72 29.10 -37.28
N ILE A 135 -9.05 28.25 -36.29
CA ILE A 135 -8.15 27.92 -35.17
C ILE A 135 -7.09 26.88 -35.58
N GLN A 136 -7.39 25.89 -36.43
CA GLN A 136 -6.44 24.88 -36.92
C GLN A 136 -5.45 25.45 -37.95
N ASP A 137 -5.87 26.42 -38.77
CA ASP A 137 -4.93 27.22 -39.59
C ASP A 137 -4.03 28.12 -38.71
N ALA A 138 -4.47 28.45 -37.49
CA ALA A 138 -3.70 29.22 -36.51
C ALA A 138 -2.87 28.38 -35.52
N LEU A 139 -3.21 27.10 -35.31
CA LEU A 139 -2.62 26.16 -34.35
C LEU A 139 -2.13 24.87 -35.01
N GLY A 140 -1.68 24.92 -36.26
CA GLY A 140 -0.92 23.81 -36.81
C GLY A 140 0.26 23.50 -35.88
N THR A 141 0.28 22.28 -35.30
CA THR A 141 1.34 21.64 -34.48
C THR A 141 1.13 21.73 -32.93
N PRO A 142 1.59 20.73 -32.16
CA PRO A 142 0.86 19.62 -31.53
C PRO A 142 0.36 19.90 -30.08
N VAL A 143 -0.57 19.09 -29.57
CA VAL A 143 -1.24 19.32 -28.25
C VAL A 143 -0.76 18.35 -27.16
N GLY A 144 -0.26 18.89 -26.04
CA GLY A 144 -0.07 18.21 -24.74
C GLY A 144 1.18 18.71 -23.98
N PRO A 145 1.29 18.55 -22.64
CA PRO A 145 2.51 18.91 -21.89
C PRO A 145 3.78 18.15 -22.33
N ALA A 146 3.59 17.03 -23.04
CA ALA A 146 4.66 16.24 -23.66
C ALA A 146 5.01 16.71 -25.09
N ALA A 147 4.27 17.65 -25.66
CA ALA A 147 4.56 18.24 -26.98
C ALA A 147 5.55 19.42 -26.89
N ASP A 148 5.76 19.98 -25.69
CA ASP A 148 6.68 21.09 -25.40
C ASP A 148 7.99 20.64 -24.72
N MET A 149 8.22 19.32 -24.59
CA MET A 149 9.50 18.85 -24.05
C MET A 149 10.55 18.86 -25.18
N ASP A 150 11.59 19.67 -25.02
CA ASP A 150 12.69 19.74 -25.98
C ASP A 150 13.48 18.42 -25.93
N GLU A 151 13.38 17.63 -27.00
CA GLU A 151 14.07 16.35 -27.11
C GLU A 151 15.59 16.50 -27.07
N ASP A 152 16.13 17.67 -27.45
CA ASP A 152 17.57 17.93 -27.43
C ASP A 152 18.07 18.24 -26.01
N ASP A 153 17.29 18.97 -25.20
CA ASP A 153 17.61 19.18 -23.77
C ASP A 153 17.55 17.88 -22.98
N LEU A 154 16.55 17.03 -23.24
CA LEU A 154 16.42 15.71 -22.61
C LEU A 154 17.56 14.76 -22.99
N ARG A 155 18.09 14.87 -24.21
CA ARG A 155 19.25 14.09 -24.64
C ARG A 155 20.53 14.54 -23.95
N ASN A 156 20.74 15.85 -23.82
CA ASN A 156 21.90 16.38 -23.11
C ASN A 156 21.88 15.99 -21.62
N GLU A 157 20.72 16.06 -20.97
CA GLU A 157 20.56 15.65 -19.56
C GLU A 157 20.79 14.14 -19.37
N LEU A 158 20.38 13.32 -20.35
CA LEU A 158 20.65 11.88 -20.35
C LEU A 158 22.16 11.58 -20.54
N GLU A 159 22.84 12.30 -21.42
CA GLU A 159 24.28 12.15 -21.65
C GLU A 159 25.12 12.55 -20.42
N GLU A 160 24.72 13.60 -19.69
CA GLU A 160 25.37 13.97 -18.41
C GLU A 160 25.19 12.90 -17.33
N LEU A 161 23.98 12.33 -17.19
CA LEU A 161 23.70 11.24 -16.25
C LEU A 161 24.52 9.97 -16.56
N GLU A 162 24.68 9.63 -17.84
CA GLU A 162 25.50 8.48 -18.26
C GLU A 162 26.99 8.70 -17.96
N ALA A 163 27.49 9.93 -18.09
CA ALA A 163 28.88 10.27 -17.78
C ALA A 163 29.16 10.24 -16.26
N GLU A 164 28.26 10.76 -15.43
CA GLU A 164 28.39 10.72 -13.96
C GLU A 164 28.40 9.27 -13.41
N GLU A 165 27.54 8.40 -13.95
CA GLU A 165 27.49 6.99 -13.54
C GLU A 165 28.77 6.23 -13.96
N LEU A 166 29.37 6.58 -15.10
CA LEU A 166 30.62 5.96 -15.56
C LEU A 166 31.82 6.38 -14.70
N ASP A 167 31.90 7.66 -14.31
CA ASP A 167 32.96 8.17 -13.41
C ASP A 167 32.84 7.60 -12.00
N SER A 168 31.61 7.39 -11.52
CA SER A 168 31.29 6.65 -10.27
C SER A 168 31.82 5.21 -10.27
N GLN A 169 31.86 4.55 -11.43
CA GLN A 169 32.33 3.17 -11.58
C GLN A 169 33.85 3.05 -11.80
N LEU A 170 34.55 4.16 -12.07
CA LEU A 170 36.00 4.22 -12.31
C LEU A 170 36.82 4.79 -11.13
N LEU A 171 36.15 5.29 -10.09
CA LEU A 171 36.72 5.74 -8.80
C LEU A 171 36.65 4.64 -7.72
#